data_AF-A0ABD5TS07-F1
#
_entry.id   AF-A0ABD5TS07-F1
#
_cell.length_a   1.000
_cell.length_b   1.000
_cell.length_c   1.000
_cell.angle_alpha   90.00
_cell.angle_beta   90.00
_cell.angle_gamma   90.00
#
_symmetry.space_group_name_H-M   'P 1'
#
loop_
_entity.id
_entity.type
_entity.pdbx_description
1 polymer ?
#
loop_
_entity_poly.entity_id
_entity_poly.type
_entity_poly.pdbx_seq_one_letter_code
_entity_poly.pdbx_strand_id
1 'polypeptide(L)'
;MAQWYLEGIETGFSFPDFVTEEYDWKTWVNEYITESKRLLTVRRNTTAFSLLAEGGSDTVVRKNGIDIVLAEYDLDFPRSEAYNQYGNVHTELCTNFLNESVTRAGHDELITTEGIGKAEFVSFLEKAE
;
A
#
# COMPACT_ATOMS: atom_id res chain seq x y z
N MET A 1 -12.33 -3.41 6.18
CA MET A 1 -12.46 -3.98 4.82
C MET A 1 -11.49 -5.13 4.58
N ALA A 2 -10.17 -4.92 4.51
CA ALA A 2 -9.23 -6.03 4.27
C ALA A 2 -9.29 -7.12 5.37
N GLN A 3 -9.31 -6.72 6.65
CA GLN A 3 -9.47 -7.68 7.76
C GLN A 3 -10.74 -8.51 7.62
N TRP A 4 -11.90 -7.85 7.47
CA TRP A 4 -13.18 -8.55 7.27
C TRP A 4 -13.18 -9.48 6.06
N TYR A 5 -12.48 -9.11 4.98
CA TYR A 5 -12.36 -10.00 3.82
C TYR A 5 -11.57 -11.26 4.16
N LEU A 6 -10.44 -11.11 4.84
CA LEU A 6 -9.61 -12.23 5.29
C LEU A 6 -10.34 -13.08 6.35
N GLU A 7 -11.09 -12.47 7.25
CA GLU A 7 -11.92 -13.15 8.25
C GLU A 7 -13.08 -13.94 7.61
N GLY A 8 -13.58 -13.48 6.47
CA GLY A 8 -14.56 -14.22 5.66
C GLY A 8 -13.99 -15.48 5.00
N ILE A 9 -12.66 -15.60 4.93
CA ILE A 9 -11.95 -16.80 4.45
C ILE A 9 -11.53 -17.66 5.64
N GLU A 10 -10.85 -17.07 6.62
CA GLU A 10 -10.35 -17.71 7.84
C GLU A 10 -11.01 -17.07 9.08
N THR A 11 -11.95 -17.79 9.67
CA THR A 11 -12.74 -17.27 10.80
C THR A 11 -11.84 -16.97 11.99
N GLY A 12 -11.96 -15.74 12.52
CA GLY A 12 -11.14 -15.29 13.64
C GLY A 12 -9.81 -14.67 13.22
N PHE A 13 -9.56 -14.49 11.91
CA PHE A 13 -8.43 -13.69 11.45
C PHE A 13 -8.48 -12.27 12.04
N SER A 14 -7.36 -11.87 12.64
CA SER A 14 -7.10 -10.49 13.00
C SER A 14 -5.73 -10.10 12.47
N PHE A 15 -5.59 -8.84 12.04
CA PHE A 15 -4.25 -8.31 11.81
C PHE A 15 -3.40 -8.43 13.08
N PRO A 16 -2.06 -8.50 12.94
CA PRO A 16 -1.16 -8.46 14.09
C PRO A 16 -1.50 -7.26 14.98
N ASP A 17 -1.44 -7.45 16.30
CA ASP A 17 -1.77 -6.39 17.25
C ASP A 17 -0.95 -5.13 16.97
N PHE A 18 -1.65 -4.08 16.53
CA PHE A 18 -1.07 -2.74 16.33
C PHE A 18 -0.79 -2.02 17.66
N VAL A 19 -0.69 -2.75 18.78
CA VAL A 19 -0.46 -2.23 20.13
C VAL A 19 0.50 -3.17 20.88
N THR A 20 1.57 -3.62 20.25
CA THR A 20 2.66 -4.30 20.98
C THR A 20 3.66 -3.28 21.55
N GLU A 21 4.29 -3.62 22.68
CA GLU A 21 5.31 -2.79 23.36
C GLU A 21 6.56 -2.57 22.49
N GLU A 22 6.80 -3.48 21.53
CA GLU A 22 7.84 -3.32 20.53
C GLU A 22 7.33 -2.42 19.40
N TYR A 23 7.93 -1.23 19.29
CA TYR A 23 7.74 -0.25 18.20
C TYR A 23 7.98 -0.81 16.78
N ASP A 24 8.39 -2.07 16.65
CA ASP A 24 8.70 -2.73 15.39
C ASP A 24 7.49 -2.79 14.45
N TRP A 25 6.30 -3.10 14.99
CA TRP A 25 5.08 -3.14 14.17
C TRP A 25 4.81 -1.78 13.50
N LYS A 26 5.04 -0.70 14.23
CA LYS A 26 4.79 0.66 13.76
C LYS A 26 5.83 1.06 12.72
N THR A 27 7.06 0.60 12.88
CA THR A 27 8.16 0.88 11.96
C THR A 27 7.88 0.28 10.59
N TRP A 28 7.59 -1.02 10.50
CA TRP A 28 7.34 -1.66 9.19
C TRP A 28 6.07 -1.11 8.51
N VAL A 29 4.96 -0.90 9.25
CA VAL A 29 3.74 -0.30 8.67
C VAL A 29 4.03 1.10 8.15
N ASN A 30 4.86 1.89 8.85
CA ASN A 30 5.20 3.24 8.42
C ASN A 30 6.01 3.26 7.12
N GLU A 31 6.80 2.22 6.83
CA GLU A 31 7.52 2.11 5.55
C GLU A 31 6.52 2.01 4.39
N TYR A 32 5.55 1.08 4.47
CA TYR A 32 4.47 0.95 3.47
C TYR A 32 3.63 2.22 3.34
N ILE A 33 3.28 2.85 4.47
CA ILE A 33 2.53 4.11 4.46
C ILE A 33 3.32 5.24 3.79
N THR A 34 4.62 5.32 4.06
CA THR A 34 5.49 6.36 3.51
C THR A 34 5.63 6.17 2.00
N GLU A 35 5.90 4.95 1.57
CA GLU A 35 6.06 4.63 0.15
C GLU A 35 4.75 4.80 -0.63
N SER A 36 3.61 4.37 -0.07
CA SER A 36 2.29 4.63 -0.65
C SER A 36 2.06 6.13 -0.87
N LYS A 37 2.42 6.98 0.10
CA LYS A 37 2.28 8.43 -0.03
C LYS A 37 3.21 9.01 -1.09
N ARG A 38 4.43 8.47 -1.26
CA ARG A 38 5.36 8.88 -2.33
C ARG A 38 4.77 8.55 -3.69
N LEU A 39 4.44 7.28 -3.94
CA LEU A 39 3.86 6.79 -5.19
C LEU A 39 2.61 7.59 -5.58
N LEU A 40 1.66 7.76 -4.65
CA LEU A 40 0.43 8.51 -4.92
C LEU A 40 0.67 10.01 -5.18
N THR A 41 1.77 10.56 -4.67
CA THR A 41 2.17 11.94 -4.92
C THR A 41 2.86 12.07 -6.27
N VAL A 42 3.85 11.23 -6.57
CA VAL A 42 4.56 11.21 -7.86
C VAL A 42 3.57 10.99 -9.02
N ARG A 43 2.68 9.99 -8.89
CA ARG A 43 1.63 9.68 -9.86
C ARG A 43 0.84 10.90 -10.34
N ARG A 44 0.61 11.86 -9.44
CA ARG A 44 -0.21 13.05 -9.71
C ARG A 44 0.60 14.25 -10.19
N ASN A 45 1.92 14.21 -10.07
CA ASN A 45 2.79 15.38 -10.23
C ASN A 45 3.98 15.15 -11.17
N THR A 46 4.00 14.10 -12.00
CA THR A 46 5.15 13.77 -12.86
C THR A 46 5.67 14.95 -13.66
N THR A 47 4.80 15.71 -14.34
CA THR A 47 5.21 16.91 -15.10
C THR A 47 5.84 17.99 -14.21
N ALA A 48 5.24 18.28 -13.04
CA ALA A 48 5.78 19.29 -12.13
C ALA A 48 7.12 18.85 -11.55
N PHE A 49 7.26 17.55 -11.25
CA PHE A 49 8.50 16.99 -10.72
C PHE A 49 9.59 16.91 -11.79
N SER A 50 9.24 16.60 -13.04
CA SER A 50 10.18 16.65 -14.18
C SER A 50 10.77 18.04 -14.33
N LEU A 51 9.93 19.10 -14.32
CA LEU A 51 10.41 20.49 -14.39
C LEU A 51 11.30 20.88 -13.19
N LEU A 52 11.02 20.35 -11.99
CA LEU A 52 11.86 20.57 -10.81
C LEU A 52 13.23 19.89 -10.96
N ALA A 53 13.25 18.66 -11.48
CA ALA A 53 14.48 17.92 -11.76
C ALA A 53 15.32 18.63 -12.84
N GLU A 54 14.70 19.10 -13.92
CA GLU A 54 15.35 19.94 -14.94
C GLU A 54 15.92 21.23 -14.36
N GLY A 55 15.22 21.81 -13.37
CA GLY A 55 15.68 22.97 -12.60
C GLY A 55 16.77 22.69 -11.57
N GLY A 56 17.25 21.45 -11.45
CA GLY A 56 18.32 21.04 -10.53
C GLY A 56 17.85 20.71 -9.11
N SER A 57 16.56 20.43 -8.91
CA SER A 57 16.08 19.93 -7.62
C SER A 57 16.18 18.41 -7.57
N ASP A 58 16.83 17.87 -6.54
CA ASP A 58 16.98 16.42 -6.39
C ASP A 58 15.85 15.78 -5.56
N THR A 59 15.21 16.54 -4.68
CA THR A 59 14.25 16.01 -3.71
C THR A 59 13.08 16.96 -3.48
N VAL A 60 11.87 16.40 -3.42
CA VAL A 60 10.65 17.11 -3.02
C VAL A 60 10.20 16.62 -1.65
N VAL A 61 10.01 17.55 -0.72
CA VAL A 61 9.51 17.22 0.62
C VAL A 61 8.00 17.37 0.66
N ARG A 62 7.30 16.25 0.85
CA ARG A 62 5.87 16.23 1.11
C ARG A 62 5.60 16.49 2.59
N LYS A 63 4.39 16.98 2.91
CA LYS A 63 3.92 17.11 4.30
C LYS A 63 4.26 15.89 5.16
N ASN A 64 4.60 16.15 6.42
CA ASN A 64 5.09 15.19 7.41
C ASN A 64 6.51 14.66 7.16
N GLY A 65 7.36 15.42 6.44
CA GLY A 65 8.77 15.08 6.25
C GLY A 65 9.00 13.84 5.40
N ILE A 66 8.15 13.60 4.40
CA ILE A 66 8.32 12.49 3.47
C ILE A 66 9.10 13.00 2.26
N ASP A 67 10.34 12.57 2.16
CA ASP A 67 11.23 12.92 1.06
C ASP A 67 10.91 12.06 -0.17
N ILE A 68 10.81 12.70 -1.33
CA ILE A 68 10.67 12.07 -2.64
C ILE A 68 11.92 12.40 -3.43
N VAL A 69 12.82 11.43 -3.59
CA VAL A 69 14.02 11.58 -4.40
C VAL A 69 13.61 11.46 -5.87
N LEU A 70 13.74 12.54 -6.63
CA LEU A 70 13.17 12.61 -7.98
C LEU A 70 13.79 11.60 -8.94
N ALA A 71 15.07 11.28 -8.77
CA ALA A 71 15.80 10.31 -9.57
C ALA A 71 15.33 8.85 -9.40
N GLU A 72 14.55 8.54 -8.36
CA GLU A 72 13.99 7.19 -8.15
C GLU A 72 12.75 6.93 -9.01
N TYR A 73 12.25 7.95 -9.71
CA TYR A 73 11.01 7.90 -10.47
C TYR A 73 11.26 8.26 -11.93
N ASP A 74 10.58 7.56 -12.83
CA ASP A 74 10.42 8.02 -14.20
C ASP A 74 9.36 9.13 -14.23
N LEU A 75 9.81 10.34 -14.53
CA LEU A 75 9.01 11.57 -14.53
C LEU A 75 8.58 12.00 -15.94
N ASP A 76 9.05 11.30 -16.98
CA ASP A 76 8.82 11.66 -18.38
C ASP A 76 7.50 11.08 -18.91
N PHE A 77 6.85 10.23 -18.12
CA PHE A 77 5.54 9.70 -18.46
C PHE A 77 4.49 10.81 -18.66
N PRO A 78 3.71 10.74 -19.76
CA PRO A 78 2.42 11.42 -19.83
C PRO A 78 1.56 11.10 -18.62
N ARG A 79 0.78 12.07 -18.14
CA ARG A 79 0.00 11.92 -16.90
C ARG A 79 -0.86 10.64 -16.87
N SER A 80 -1.48 10.26 -17.98
CA SER A 80 -2.28 9.02 -18.05
C SER A 80 -1.44 7.77 -17.83
N GLU A 81 -0.23 7.73 -18.39
CA GLU A 81 0.71 6.61 -18.23
C GLU A 81 1.27 6.56 -16.81
N ALA A 82 1.66 7.71 -16.25
CA ALA A 82 2.05 7.81 -14.85
C ALA A 82 0.94 7.32 -13.91
N TYR A 83 -0.32 7.63 -14.23
CA TYR A 83 -1.48 7.16 -13.46
C TYR A 83 -1.62 5.65 -13.49
N ASN A 84 -1.27 4.99 -14.59
CA ASN A 84 -1.31 3.54 -14.69
C ASN A 84 -0.07 2.92 -14.04
N GLN A 85 1.12 3.35 -14.40
CA GLN A 85 2.39 2.81 -13.91
C GLN A 85 2.48 2.88 -12.39
N TYR A 86 2.41 4.08 -11.81
CA TYR A 86 2.48 4.23 -10.36
C TYR A 86 1.22 3.76 -9.64
N GLY A 87 0.10 3.60 -10.35
CA GLY A 87 -1.08 2.92 -9.83
C GLY A 87 -0.84 1.41 -9.63
N ASN A 88 -0.18 0.78 -10.60
CA ASN A 88 0.20 -0.64 -10.55
C ASN A 88 1.24 -0.87 -9.46
N VAL A 89 2.30 -0.05 -9.40
CA VAL A 89 3.31 -0.14 -8.33
C VAL A 89 2.67 0.05 -6.95
N HIS A 90 1.74 0.98 -6.81
CA HIS A 90 0.99 1.15 -5.55
C HIS A 90 0.12 -0.07 -5.22
N THR A 91 -0.44 -0.73 -6.23
CA THR A 91 -1.25 -1.94 -6.03
C THR A 91 -0.37 -3.08 -5.53
N GLU A 92 0.78 -3.29 -6.15
CA GLU A 92 1.78 -4.27 -5.72
C GLU A 92 2.27 -3.99 -4.29
N LEU A 93 2.54 -2.72 -3.94
CA LEU A 93 2.89 -2.32 -2.59
C LEU A 93 1.80 -2.70 -1.57
N CYS A 94 0.53 -2.46 -1.90
CA CYS A 94 -0.59 -2.85 -1.04
C CYS A 94 -0.75 -4.38 -0.93
N THR A 95 -0.50 -5.11 -2.01
CA THR A 95 -0.49 -6.59 -2.01
C THR A 95 0.62 -7.12 -1.12
N ASN A 96 1.83 -6.59 -1.24
CA ASN A 96 2.97 -6.97 -0.39
C ASN A 96 2.69 -6.68 1.09
N PHE A 97 2.11 -5.52 1.39
CA PHE A 97 1.66 -5.19 2.75
C PHE A 97 0.69 -6.24 3.30
N LEU A 98 -0.31 -6.65 2.51
CA LEU A 98 -1.29 -7.66 2.95
C LEU A 98 -0.65 -9.04 3.13
N ASN A 99 0.19 -9.48 2.19
CA ASN A 99 0.91 -10.74 2.30
C ASN A 99 1.78 -10.78 3.57
N GLU A 100 2.56 -9.72 3.81
CA GLU A 100 3.39 -9.63 5.00
C GLU A 100 2.56 -9.58 6.29
N SER A 101 1.43 -8.87 6.28
CA SER A 101 0.50 -8.82 7.41
C SER A 101 -0.02 -10.21 7.78
N VAL A 102 -0.39 -10.99 6.76
CA VAL A 102 -0.93 -12.34 6.88
C VAL A 102 0.15 -13.31 7.39
N THR A 103 1.35 -13.27 6.83
CA THR A 103 2.51 -14.03 7.33
C THR A 103 2.82 -13.71 8.79
N ARG A 104 2.86 -12.42 9.15
CA ARG A 104 3.11 -11.99 10.53
C ARG A 104 2.02 -12.42 11.50
N ALA A 105 0.78 -12.58 11.02
CA ALA A 105 -0.33 -13.12 11.81
C ALA A 105 -0.30 -14.66 11.92
N GLY A 106 0.65 -15.34 11.27
CA GLY A 106 0.77 -16.80 11.28
C GLY A 106 -0.18 -17.52 10.32
N HIS A 107 -0.68 -16.80 9.30
CA HIS A 107 -1.69 -17.29 8.35
C HIS A 107 -1.16 -17.40 6.91
N ASP A 108 0.07 -17.87 6.72
CA ASP A 108 0.74 -17.96 5.41
C ASP A 108 -0.10 -18.67 4.33
N GLU A 109 -0.98 -19.59 4.73
CA GLU A 109 -1.91 -20.27 3.85
C GLU A 109 -2.76 -19.30 3.03
N LEU A 110 -3.18 -18.17 3.62
CA LEU A 110 -4.06 -17.18 3.00
C LEU A 110 -3.43 -16.46 1.80
N ILE A 111 -2.10 -16.49 1.65
CA ILE A 111 -1.42 -15.95 0.47
C ILE A 111 -1.76 -16.76 -0.78
N THR A 112 -2.02 -18.06 -0.62
CA THR A 112 -2.26 -19.00 -1.73
C THR A 112 -3.70 -19.50 -1.79
N THR A 113 -4.48 -19.30 -0.73
CA THR A 113 -5.91 -19.64 -0.70
C THR A 113 -6.68 -18.84 -1.73
N GLU A 114 -7.56 -19.52 -2.46
CA GLU A 114 -8.47 -18.85 -3.38
C GLU A 114 -9.43 -17.93 -2.59
N GLY A 115 -9.47 -16.65 -2.98
CA GLY A 115 -10.29 -15.67 -2.30
C GLY A 115 -11.78 -15.88 -2.54
N ILE A 116 -12.61 -15.47 -1.57
CA ILE A 116 -14.06 -15.49 -1.71
C ILE A 116 -14.54 -14.46 -2.74
N GLY A 117 -15.61 -14.82 -3.44
CA GLY A 117 -16.29 -13.93 -4.38
C GLY A 117 -17.05 -12.80 -3.69
N LYS A 118 -17.47 -11.80 -4.48
CA LYS A 118 -18.24 -10.65 -3.96
C LYS A 118 -19.52 -11.06 -3.22
N ALA A 119 -20.27 -12.02 -3.76
CA ALA A 119 -21.53 -12.46 -3.16
C ALA A 119 -21.29 -13.14 -1.80
N GLU A 120 -20.28 -14.00 -1.72
CA GLU A 120 -19.87 -14.69 -0.49
C GLU A 120 -19.40 -13.69 0.57
N PHE A 121 -18.60 -12.70 0.17
CA PHE A 121 -18.14 -11.65 1.06
C PHE A 121 -19.30 -10.79 1.60
N VAL A 122 -20.28 -10.43 0.76
CA VAL A 122 -21.48 -9.71 1.22
C VAL A 122 -22.26 -10.56 2.22
N SER A 123 -22.48 -11.85 1.92
CA SER A 123 -23.16 -12.77 2.85
C SER A 123 -22.40 -12.99 4.16
N PHE A 124 -21.07 -12.87 4.16
CA PHE A 124 -20.29 -12.86 5.40
C PHE A 124 -20.56 -11.59 6.21
N LEU A 125 -20.52 -10.41 5.59
CA LEU A 125 -20.76 -9.13 6.28
C LEU A 125 -22.15 -9.07 6.91
N GLU A 126 -23.19 -9.55 6.21
CA GLU A 126 -24.56 -9.60 6.72
C GLU A 126 -24.75 -10.51 7.95
N LYS A 127 -23.86 -11.49 8.14
CA LYS A 127 -23.89 -12.40 9.30
C LYS A 127 -23.03 -11.89 10.47
N ALA A 128 -22.12 -10.96 10.20
CA ALA A 128 -21.22 -10.38 11.19
C ALA A 128 -21.83 -9.15 11.90
N GLU A 129 -22.93 -8.59 11.38
CA GLU A 129 -23.82 -7.62 12.07
C GLU A 129 -24.78 -8.31 13.05
#